data_AF-A0A6F8T6Q5-F1
#
_entry.id   AF-A0A6F8T6Q5-F1
#
_cell.length_a   1.000
_cell.length_b   1.000
_cell.length_c   1.000
_cell.angle_alpha   90.00
_cell.angle_beta   90.00
_cell.angle_gamma   90.00
#
_symmetry.space_group_name_H-M   'P 1'
#
loop_
_entity.id
_entity.type
_entity.pdbx_description
1 polymer ?
#
loop_
_entity_poly.entity_id
_entity_poly.type
_entity_poly.pdbx_seq_one_letter_code
_entity_poly.pdbx_strand_id
1 'polypeptide(L)'
;MMALYTELPVYRDAYLLTLKVFEITKDFPREYKYTLGQDMKRDALHLLRCIYRANKNQNRVEHLEVFLDELELLKLEIRLCVEMKLVSLKKQALLSELLDRIGKQVTGWRNASR
;
A
#
# COMPACT_ATOMS: atom_id res chain seq x y z
N MET A 1 26.16 -6.95 5.97
CA MET A 1 25.56 -6.39 7.21
C MET A 1 24.25 -5.73 6.79
N MET A 2 23.13 -6.46 6.80
CA MET A 2 21.81 -5.91 6.47
C MET A 2 21.10 -5.64 7.80
N ALA A 3 21.07 -4.38 8.21
CA ALA A 3 20.13 -3.96 9.25
C ALA A 3 18.72 -4.32 8.77
N LEU A 4 17.97 -4.99 9.64
CA LEU A 4 16.73 -5.66 9.27
C LEU A 4 15.74 -4.68 8.62
N TYR A 5 15.27 -5.08 7.45
CA TYR A 5 14.12 -4.58 6.68
C TYR A 5 12.89 -4.16 7.51
N THR A 6 12.76 -4.65 8.74
CA THR A 6 11.72 -4.30 9.73
C THR A 6 11.91 -2.96 10.44
N GLU A 7 13.05 -2.28 10.31
CA GLU A 7 13.30 -1.01 11.04
C GLU A 7 12.86 0.25 10.31
N LEU A 8 12.53 0.16 9.01
CA LEU A 8 12.01 1.32 8.28
C LEU A 8 10.54 1.57 8.66
N PRO A 9 10.19 2.78 9.17
CA PRO A 9 8.80 3.12 9.48
C PRO A 9 7.85 2.87 8.30
N VAL A 10 8.33 3.11 7.07
CA VAL A 10 7.54 2.95 5.85
C VAL A 10 7.24 1.49 5.53
N TYR A 11 8.17 0.57 5.81
CA TYR A 11 7.93 -0.85 5.65
C TYR A 11 6.88 -1.34 6.63
N ARG A 12 6.98 -0.92 7.90
CA ARG A 12 6.01 -1.28 8.94
C ARG A 12 4.59 -0.82 8.57
N ASP A 13 4.44 0.43 8.13
CA ASP A 13 3.13 0.97 7.78
C ASP A 13 2.57 0.33 6.51
N ALA A 14 3.40 0.08 5.48
CA ALA A 14 2.99 -0.65 4.27
C ALA A 14 2.59 -2.11 4.57
N TYR A 15 3.27 -2.76 5.51
CA TYR A 15 2.91 -4.10 5.97
C TYR A 15 1.57 -4.11 6.71
N LEU A 16 1.36 -3.14 7.60
CA LEU A 16 0.07 -2.94 8.27
C LEU A 16 -1.06 -2.69 7.26
N LEU A 17 -0.82 -1.87 6.23
CA LEU A 17 -1.77 -1.62 5.15
C LEU A 17 -2.11 -2.93 4.43
N THR A 18 -1.10 -3.74 4.10
CA THR A 18 -1.28 -5.05 3.46
C THR A 18 -2.17 -5.95 4.31
N LEU A 19 -1.90 -6.07 5.62
CA LEU A 19 -2.75 -6.84 6.52
C LEU A 19 -4.20 -6.35 6.52
N LYS A 20 -4.40 -5.03 6.57
CA LYS A 20 -5.74 -4.43 6.56
C LYS A 20 -6.48 -4.70 5.24
N VAL A 21 -5.79 -4.63 4.10
CA VAL A 21 -6.36 -5.00 2.79
C VAL A 21 -6.81 -6.46 2.78
N PHE A 22 -6.00 -7.38 3.29
CA PHE A 22 -6.37 -8.81 3.39
C PHE A 22 -7.57 -9.02 4.33
N GLU A 23 -7.63 -8.28 5.44
CA GLU A 23 -8.73 -8.32 6.40
C GLU A 23 -10.05 -7.86 5.75
N ILE A 24 -10.06 -6.69 5.09
CA ILE A 24 -11.29 -6.12 4.52
C ILE A 24 -11.81 -6.91 3.32
N THR A 25 -10.92 -7.45 2.49
CA THR A 25 -11.29 -8.21 1.28
C THR A 25 -11.76 -9.63 1.58
N LYS A 26 -11.55 -10.14 2.81
CA LYS A 26 -12.04 -11.46 3.23
C LYS A 26 -13.58 -11.54 3.19
N ASP A 27 -14.22 -10.43 3.56
CA ASP A 27 -15.66 -10.30 3.73
C ASP A 27 -16.38 -9.91 2.43
N PHE A 28 -15.65 -9.76 1.32
CA PHE A 28 -16.25 -9.38 0.04
C PHE A 28 -17.19 -10.48 -0.49
N PRO A 29 -18.32 -10.10 -1.12
CA PRO A 29 -19.15 -11.03 -1.87
C PRO A 29 -18.34 -11.79 -2.93
N ARG A 30 -18.77 -13.01 -3.26
CA ARG A 30 -18.05 -13.91 -4.17
C ARG A 30 -17.67 -13.26 -5.51
N GLU A 31 -18.56 -12.43 -6.05
CA GLU A 31 -18.37 -11.67 -7.29
C GLU A 31 -17.12 -10.77 -7.26
N TYR A 32 -16.89 -10.07 -6.14
CA TYR A 32 -15.78 -9.12 -5.99
C TYR A 32 -14.54 -9.74 -5.37
N LYS A 33 -14.68 -10.88 -4.69
CA LYS A 33 -13.60 -11.52 -3.93
C LYS A 33 -12.44 -12.00 -4.80
N TYR A 34 -12.74 -12.50 -6.00
CA TYR A 34 -11.75 -13.03 -6.96
C TYR A 34 -11.40 -12.05 -8.08
N THR A 35 -11.95 -10.84 -8.03
CA THR A 35 -11.66 -9.75 -8.96
C THR A 35 -10.97 -8.64 -8.16
N LEU A 36 -11.71 -7.61 -7.75
CA LEU A 36 -11.21 -6.46 -7.00
C LEU A 36 -10.47 -6.87 -5.71
N GLY A 37 -11.02 -7.81 -4.95
CA GLY A 37 -10.38 -8.28 -3.72
C GLY A 37 -9.05 -9.02 -3.94
N GLN A 38 -8.81 -9.56 -5.13
CA GLN A 38 -7.55 -10.18 -5.51
C GLN A 38 -6.55 -9.14 -6.04
N ASP A 39 -7.02 -8.20 -6.85
CA ASP A 39 -6.19 -7.10 -7.37
C ASP A 39 -5.64 -6.24 -6.22
N MET A 40 -6.50 -5.80 -5.29
CA MET A 40 -6.07 -5.04 -4.11
C MET A 40 -4.99 -5.75 -3.29
N LYS A 41 -5.08 -7.08 -3.12
CA LYS A 41 -4.07 -7.87 -2.39
C LYS A 41 -2.75 -7.91 -3.15
N ARG A 42 -2.81 -8.07 -4.47
CA ARG A 42 -1.62 -8.05 -5.34
C ARG A 42 -0.94 -6.69 -5.24
N ASP A 43 -1.72 -5.62 -5.32
CA ASP A 43 -1.21 -4.26 -5.40
C ASP A 43 -0.64 -3.82 -4.03
N ALA A 44 -1.28 -4.19 -2.93
CA ALA A 44 -0.72 -4.03 -1.58
C ALA A 44 0.62 -4.80 -1.38
N LEU A 45 0.72 -6.03 -1.89
CA LEU A 45 1.99 -6.77 -1.89
C LEU A 45 3.05 -6.14 -2.81
N HIS A 46 2.62 -5.50 -3.90
CA HIS A 46 3.51 -4.77 -4.81
C HIS A 46 4.19 -3.60 -4.09
N LEU A 47 3.47 -2.86 -3.25
CA LEU A 47 4.04 -1.79 -2.42
C LEU A 47 5.23 -2.29 -1.58
N LEU A 48 5.09 -3.44 -0.92
CA LEU A 48 6.19 -4.06 -0.16
C LEU A 48 7.39 -4.43 -1.05
N ARG A 49 7.11 -4.92 -2.27
CA ARG A 49 8.15 -5.24 -3.25
C ARG A 49 8.88 -3.99 -3.73
N CYS A 50 8.19 -2.86 -3.91
CA CYS A 50 8.79 -1.59 -4.26
C CYS A 50 9.72 -1.09 -3.16
N ILE A 51 9.30 -1.15 -1.88
CA ILE A 51 10.17 -0.80 -0.74
C ILE A 51 11.42 -1.68 -0.72
N TYR A 52 11.27 -2.99 -0.91
CA TYR A 52 12.41 -3.90 -0.98
C TYR A 52 13.38 -3.55 -2.12
N ARG A 53 12.86 -3.28 -3.32
CA ARG A 53 13.67 -2.90 -4.49
C ARG A 53 14.38 -1.56 -4.29
N ALA A 54 13.69 -0.55 -3.74
CA ALA A 54 14.27 0.75 -3.42
C ALA A 54 15.42 0.63 -2.41
N ASN A 55 15.33 -0.30 -1.44
CA ASN A 55 16.41 -0.57 -0.50
C ASN A 55 17.60 -1.30 -1.12
N LYS A 56 17.35 -2.23 -2.05
CA LYS A 56 18.40 -3.06 -2.65
C LYS A 56 19.19 -2.33 -3.74
N ASN A 57 18.56 -1.43 -4.48
CA ASN A 57 19.13 -0.81 -5.67
C ASN A 57 19.73 0.58 -5.37
N GLN A 58 20.77 0.95 -6.14
CA GLN A 58 21.33 2.30 -6.08
C GLN A 58 20.35 3.35 -6.63
N ASN A 59 19.64 3.02 -7.72
CA ASN A 59 18.57 3.86 -8.27
C ASN A 59 17.25 3.67 -7.49
N ARG A 60 17.24 4.13 -6.25
CA ARG A 60 16.07 4.02 -5.36
C ARG A 60 14.91 4.93 -5.77
N VAL A 61 15.20 6.09 -6.38
CA VAL A 61 14.19 7.10 -6.72
C VAL A 61 13.15 6.52 -7.68
N GLU A 62 13.58 5.80 -8.70
CA GLU A 62 12.68 5.14 -9.68
C GLU A 62 11.69 4.19 -9.00
N HIS A 63 12.16 3.37 -8.06
CA HIS A 63 11.28 2.45 -7.32
C HIS A 63 10.33 3.16 -6.35
N LEU A 64 10.72 4.31 -5.83
CA LEU A 64 9.86 5.13 -4.98
C LEU A 64 8.81 5.90 -5.79
N GLU A 65 9.10 6.28 -7.03
CA GLU A 65 8.08 6.82 -7.95
C GLU A 65 7.02 5.77 -8.25
N VAL A 66 7.45 4.58 -8.68
CA VAL A 66 6.53 3.46 -8.93
C VAL A 66 5.72 3.14 -7.68
N PHE A 67 6.32 3.19 -6.49
CA PHE A 67 5.57 3.02 -5.25
C PHE A 67 4.44 4.04 -5.12
N LEU A 68 4.69 5.32 -5.40
CA LEU A 68 3.68 6.38 -5.24
C LEU A 68 2.53 6.21 -6.22
N ASP A 69 2.81 5.79 -7.46
CA ASP A 69 1.77 5.50 -8.46
C ASP A 69 0.89 4.32 -8.02
N GLU A 70 1.49 3.23 -7.55
CA GLU A 70 0.78 2.05 -7.03
C GLU A 70 -0.01 2.36 -5.75
N LEU A 71 0.49 3.28 -4.91
CA LEU A 71 -0.21 3.72 -3.70
C LEU A 71 -1.48 4.49 -4.06
N GLU A 72 -1.42 5.34 -5.09
CA GLU A 72 -2.58 6.09 -5.58
C GLU A 72 -3.61 5.14 -6.23
N LEU A 73 -3.16 4.13 -6.98
CA LEU A 73 -4.05 3.10 -7.50
C LEU A 73 -4.84 2.41 -6.37
N LEU A 74 -4.15 1.93 -5.33
CA LEU A 74 -4.80 1.28 -4.18
C LEU A 74 -5.77 2.23 -3.44
N LYS A 75 -5.46 3.54 -3.40
CA LYS A 75 -6.36 4.58 -2.85
C LYS A 75 -7.66 4.68 -3.66
N LEU A 76 -7.57 4.62 -4.99
CA LEU A 76 -8.74 4.60 -5.88
C LEU A 76 -9.56 3.31 -5.73
N GLU A 77 -8.92 2.16 -5.63
CA GLU A 77 -9.61 0.87 -5.39
C GLU A 77 -10.40 0.88 -4.07
N ILE A 78 -9.83 1.43 -2.99
CA ILE A 78 -10.50 1.55 -1.70
C ILE A 78 -11.71 2.50 -1.80
N ARG A 79 -11.59 3.60 -2.56
CA ARG A 79 -12.72 4.51 -2.80
C ARG A 79 -13.85 3.81 -3.55
N LEU A 80 -13.52 3.07 -4.61
CA LEU A 80 -14.48 2.27 -5.37
C LEU A 80 -15.20 1.25 -4.47
N CYS A 81 -14.46 0.56 -3.59
CA CYS A 81 -15.05 -0.38 -2.64
C CYS A 81 -16.13 0.25 -1.75
N VAL A 82 -15.99 1.53 -1.42
CA VAL A 82 -16.96 2.26 -0.58
C VAL A 82 -18.18 2.68 -1.40
N GLU A 83 -17.96 3.18 -2.61
CA GLU A 83 -19.05 3.53 -3.54
C GLU A 83 -19.92 2.31 -3.85
N MET A 84 -19.30 1.14 -3.98
CA MET A 84 -19.95 -0.16 -4.16
C MET A 84 -20.50 -0.77 -2.86
N LYS A 85 -20.36 -0.07 -1.72
CA LYS A 85 -20.81 -0.51 -0.39
C LYS A 85 -20.18 -1.82 0.10
N LEU A 86 -19.01 -2.18 -0.42
CA LEU A 86 -18.21 -3.34 0.02
C LEU A 86 -17.43 -3.03 1.30
N VAL A 87 -17.06 -1.76 1.50
CA VAL A 87 -16.31 -1.27 2.65
C VAL A 87 -17.06 -0.10 3.28
N SER A 88 -17.11 -0.04 4.61
CA SER A 88 -17.76 1.07 5.33
C SER A 88 -16.91 2.34 5.31
N LEU A 89 -17.55 3.51 5.37
CA LEU A 89 -16.87 4.81 5.48
C LEU A 89 -15.86 4.85 6.65
N LYS A 90 -16.18 4.19 7.78
CA LYS A 90 -15.27 4.09 8.93
C LYS A 90 -13.98 3.32 8.57
N LYS A 91 -14.10 2.20 7.86
CA LYS A 91 -12.94 1.41 7.40
C LYS A 91 -12.14 2.20 6.35
N GLN A 92 -12.82 2.93 5.47
CA GLN A 92 -12.16 3.82 4.50
C GLN A 92 -11.32 4.89 5.20
N ALA A 93 -11.86 5.60 6.17
CA ALA A 93 -11.13 6.65 6.88
C ALA A 93 -9.83 6.14 7.50
N LEU A 94 -9.88 4.97 8.15
CA LEU A 94 -8.70 4.32 8.73
C LEU A 94 -7.65 3.93 7.67
N LEU A 95 -8.09 3.41 6.53
CA LEU A 95 -7.19 3.05 5.43
C LEU A 95 -6.59 4.28 4.75
N SER A 96 -7.38 5.32 4.52
CA SER A 96 -6.94 6.59 3.93
C SER A 96 -5.89 7.28 4.79
N GLU A 97 -6.08 7.30 6.12
CA GLU A 97 -5.08 7.86 7.05
C GLU A 97 -3.75 7.10 6.94
N LEU A 98 -3.81 5.78 6.86
CA LEU A 98 -2.62 4.94 6.70
C LEU A 98 -1.93 5.16 5.35
N LEU A 99 -2.69 5.24 4.25
CA LEU A 99 -2.18 5.55 2.92
C LEU A 99 -1.47 6.92 2.89
N ASP A 100 -2.11 7.96 3.42
CA ASP A 100 -1.55 9.32 3.43
C ASP A 100 -0.27 9.38 4.29
N ARG A 101 -0.24 8.65 5.41
CA ARG A 101 0.96 8.53 6.26
C ARG A 101 2.11 7.84 5.51
N ILE A 102 1.83 6.76 4.78
CA ILE A 102 2.81 6.05 3.96
C ILE A 102 3.33 6.95 2.84
N GLY A 103 2.45 7.65 2.12
CA GLY A 103 2.81 8.56 1.03
C GLY A 103 3.76 9.67 1.48
N LYS A 104 3.54 10.25 2.66
CA LYS A 104 4.45 11.24 3.28
C LYS A 104 5.84 10.64 3.57
N GLN A 105 5.89 9.43 4.09
CA GLN A 105 7.16 8.75 4.39
C GLN A 105 7.94 8.42 3.12
N VAL A 106 7.28 7.91 2.08
CA VAL A 106 7.92 7.62 0.79
C VAL A 106 8.40 8.88 0.10
N THR A 107 7.61 9.94 0.11
CA THR A 107 8.00 11.24 -0.46
C THR A 107 9.23 11.81 0.26
N GLY A 108 9.25 11.76 1.60
CA GLY A 108 10.40 12.17 2.39
C GLY A 108 11.64 11.34 2.07
N TRP A 109 11.48 10.02 1.96
CA TRP A 109 12.57 9.11 1.61
C TRP A 109 13.11 9.37 0.20
N ARG A 110 12.25 9.60 -0.78
CA ARG A 110 12.61 9.96 -2.16
C ARG A 110 13.40 11.26 -2.20
N ASN A 111 12.95 12.28 -1.50
CA ASN A 111 13.61 13.59 -1.49
C ASN A 111 14.99 13.54 -0.83
N ALA A 112 15.18 12.72 0.21
CA ALA A 112 16.48 12.47 0.83
C ALA A 112 17.42 11.58 -0.03
N SER A 113 16.89 11.02 -1.11
CA SER A 113 17.56 10.08 -2.01
C SER A 113 17.95 10.70 -3.36
N ARG A 114 17.60 11.97 -3.56
CA ARG A 114 18.05 12.82 -4.65
C ARG A 114 19.30 13.58 -4.22
#